data_AF-A0A2D4KCQ6-F1
#
_entry.id   AF-A0A2D4KCQ6-F1
#
_cell.length_a   1.000
_cell.length_b   1.000
_cell.length_c   1.000
_cell.angle_alpha   90.00
_cell.angle_beta   90.00
_cell.angle_gamma   90.00
#
_symmetry.space_group_name_H-M   'P 1'
#
loop_
_entity.id
_entity.type
_entity.pdbx_description
1 polymer ?
#
loop_
_entity_poly.entity_id
_entity_poly.type
_entity_poly.pdbx_seq_one_letter_code
_entity_poly.pdbx_strand_id
1 'polypeptide(L)'
;DSDALNRPLNVMIPKFLQFFKHCSPKIRSHAIACVNQFIMERAQALMDNIDTFIEHLFALAVDEDPEVRKNVCRALVMLLEVRIDRLIPHMHSIIQYMLERTQDSDENVALEACEFWLTLAEQPICKEVLSSPLVQLIPILVKGMKYSEIDIILLKGDVEEDEAIPDSEQDIKPRFHKSRTVTLQHEEERLQDEEDGEDEDDDDDTLSDWNLRKCSAAALDVLANVFRDELLPHLLPLLKGLLFHPEWVIKESGILVLGAIAEGCMQGMVPYLPELIPHLIQCLSDKKALVRSIACWTLSRYAHWVVSQPPDMYLKPLMTELLKRILDSNKRVQEAACSAFATLEEEACTELVPYLSFILDTLVFAFGKYQHKNLLILYDAIG
;
A
#
# COMPACT_ATOMS: atom_id res chain seq x y z
N ASP A 1 17.94 -0.33 -29.43
CA ASP A 1 18.72 -1.22 -30.31
C ASP A 1 18.47 -0.81 -31.76
N SER A 2 19.47 -0.51 -32.59
CA SER A 2 19.24 -0.11 -33.98
C SER A 2 20.21 -0.78 -34.95
N ASP A 3 19.72 -1.07 -36.16
CA ASP A 3 20.52 -1.65 -37.24
C ASP A 3 21.72 -0.76 -37.60
N ALA A 4 21.56 0.56 -37.46
CA ALA A 4 22.62 1.55 -37.69
C ALA A 4 23.80 1.44 -36.70
N LEU A 5 23.57 0.87 -35.51
CA LEU A 5 24.60 0.67 -34.47
C LEU A 5 25.09 -0.78 -34.37
N ASN A 6 24.77 -1.62 -35.37
CA ASN A 6 25.13 -3.03 -35.41
C ASN A 6 24.57 -3.87 -34.24
N ARG A 7 23.38 -3.51 -33.75
CA ARG A 7 22.66 -4.22 -32.68
C ARG A 7 23.54 -4.60 -31.46
N PRO A 8 24.09 -3.62 -30.72
CA PRO A 8 25.08 -3.88 -29.67
C PRO A 8 24.56 -4.82 -28.57
N LEU A 9 23.24 -4.82 -28.32
CA LEU A 9 22.61 -5.70 -27.33
C LEU A 9 22.77 -7.18 -27.65
N ASN A 10 22.82 -7.56 -28.94
CA ASN A 10 23.07 -8.94 -29.38
C ASN A 10 24.45 -9.46 -28.93
N VAL A 11 25.39 -8.57 -28.64
CA VAL A 11 26.73 -8.92 -28.12
C VAL A 11 26.81 -8.75 -26.62
N MET A 12 26.18 -7.71 -26.07
CA MET A 12 26.27 -7.36 -24.66
C MET A 12 25.51 -8.35 -23.76
N ILE A 13 24.27 -8.69 -24.10
CA ILE A 13 23.43 -9.57 -23.25
C ILE A 13 24.06 -10.95 -23.07
N PRO A 14 24.49 -11.68 -24.13
CA PRO A 14 25.16 -12.96 -23.95
C PRO A 14 26.43 -12.86 -23.11
N LYS A 15 27.18 -11.75 -23.19
CA LYS A 15 28.35 -11.51 -22.35
C LYS A 15 27.98 -11.28 -20.89
N PHE A 16 26.94 -10.49 -20.60
CA PHE A 16 26.47 -10.31 -19.24
C PHE A 16 26.05 -11.64 -18.61
N LEU A 17 25.31 -12.47 -19.35
CA LEU A 17 24.90 -13.80 -18.86
C LEU A 17 26.09 -14.70 -18.50
N GLN A 18 27.26 -14.56 -19.15
CA GLN A 18 28.47 -15.30 -18.75
C GLN A 18 29.00 -14.86 -17.38
N PHE A 19 28.83 -13.58 -17.01
CA PHE A 19 29.30 -13.03 -15.75
C PHE A 19 28.41 -13.39 -14.55
N PHE A 20 27.26 -14.03 -14.76
CA PHE A 20 26.41 -14.52 -13.68
C PHE A 20 27.14 -15.62 -12.88
N LYS A 21 28.07 -16.35 -13.48
CA LYS A 21 28.88 -17.39 -12.82
C LYS A 21 30.22 -16.87 -12.28
N HIS A 22 30.42 -15.55 -12.26
CA HIS A 22 31.69 -14.96 -11.83
C HIS A 22 31.92 -15.13 -10.32
N CYS A 23 33.17 -15.29 -9.90
CA CYS A 23 33.52 -15.51 -8.48
C CYS A 23 33.20 -14.30 -7.58
N SER A 24 33.29 -13.08 -8.11
CA SER A 24 32.97 -11.85 -7.38
C SER A 24 31.47 -11.56 -7.36
N PRO A 25 30.83 -11.43 -6.18
CA PRO A 25 29.40 -11.11 -6.06
C PRO A 25 29.04 -9.77 -6.69
N LYS A 26 29.92 -8.76 -6.56
CA LYS A 26 29.71 -7.44 -7.20
C LYS A 26 29.57 -7.54 -8.72
N ILE A 27 30.36 -8.41 -9.36
CA ILE A 27 30.29 -8.61 -10.81
C ILE A 27 29.00 -9.36 -11.18
N ARG A 28 28.58 -10.33 -10.38
CA ARG A 28 27.29 -11.02 -10.59
C ARG A 28 26.13 -10.03 -10.47
N SER A 29 26.08 -9.26 -9.40
CA SER A 29 25.08 -8.21 -9.17
C SER A 29 25.00 -7.23 -10.35
N HIS A 30 26.13 -6.64 -10.77
CA HIS A 30 26.14 -5.72 -11.90
C HIS A 30 25.69 -6.39 -13.21
N ALA A 31 26.07 -7.63 -13.45
CA ALA A 31 25.64 -8.36 -14.63
C ALA A 31 24.12 -8.54 -14.67
N ILE A 32 23.50 -8.91 -13.54
CA ILE A 32 22.04 -9.06 -13.43
C ILE A 32 21.37 -7.70 -13.57
N ALA A 33 21.84 -6.67 -12.85
CA ALA A 33 21.30 -5.33 -12.90
C ALA A 33 21.31 -4.74 -14.33
N CYS A 34 22.38 -5.01 -15.11
CA CYS A 34 22.45 -4.63 -16.51
C CYS A 34 21.42 -5.35 -17.37
N VAL A 35 21.21 -6.66 -17.17
CA VAL A 35 20.20 -7.43 -17.93
C VAL A 35 18.78 -6.97 -17.56
N ASN A 36 18.52 -6.66 -16.29
CA ASN A 36 17.22 -6.21 -15.79
C ASN A 36 16.68 -4.97 -16.52
N GLN A 37 17.56 -4.07 -16.96
CA GLN A 37 17.17 -2.86 -17.72
C GLN A 37 16.43 -3.17 -19.02
N PHE A 38 16.55 -4.39 -19.55
CA PHE A 38 16.02 -4.76 -20.86
C PHE A 38 14.84 -5.74 -20.80
N ILE A 39 14.37 -6.11 -19.59
CA ILE A 39 13.25 -7.05 -19.42
C ILE A 39 11.94 -6.40 -19.86
N MET A 40 11.62 -5.23 -19.28
CA MET A 40 10.35 -4.52 -19.53
C MET A 40 10.17 -4.10 -20.99
N GLU A 41 11.25 -3.65 -21.64
CA GLU A 41 11.25 -3.28 -23.06
C GLU A 41 11.16 -4.49 -24.02
N ARG A 42 11.19 -5.71 -23.47
CA ARG A 42 11.20 -6.97 -24.24
C ARG A 42 12.28 -7.00 -25.32
N ALA A 43 13.48 -6.54 -25.00
CA ALA A 43 14.56 -6.43 -25.96
C ALA A 43 14.81 -7.79 -26.66
N GLN A 44 14.81 -7.79 -28.00
CA GLN A 44 14.87 -9.03 -28.78
C GLN A 44 16.08 -9.90 -28.43
N ALA A 45 17.25 -9.29 -28.24
CA ALA A 45 18.47 -9.96 -27.83
C ALA A 45 18.32 -10.74 -26.50
N LEU A 46 17.54 -10.21 -25.55
CA LEU A 46 17.24 -10.89 -24.29
C LEU A 46 16.20 -11.98 -24.51
N MET A 47 15.16 -11.71 -25.30
CA MET A 47 14.11 -12.68 -25.61
C MET A 47 14.65 -13.92 -26.32
N ASP A 48 15.65 -13.76 -27.19
CA ASP A 48 16.36 -14.87 -27.85
C ASP A 48 17.21 -15.70 -26.87
N ASN A 49 17.59 -15.13 -25.72
CA ASN A 49 18.41 -15.78 -24.68
C ASN A 49 17.64 -15.99 -23.36
N ILE A 50 16.30 -15.93 -23.39
CA ILE A 50 15.47 -15.88 -22.18
C ILE A 50 15.60 -17.13 -21.32
N ASP A 51 15.70 -18.31 -21.94
CA ASP A 51 15.79 -19.58 -21.21
C ASP A 51 17.12 -19.69 -20.46
N THR A 52 18.23 -19.27 -21.09
CA THR A 52 19.55 -19.19 -20.47
C THR A 52 19.56 -18.18 -19.32
N PHE A 53 18.86 -17.06 -19.47
CA PHE A 53 18.74 -16.06 -18.41
C PHE A 53 18.02 -16.64 -17.18
N ILE A 54 16.86 -17.28 -17.39
CA ILE A 54 16.08 -17.90 -16.30
C ILE A 54 16.88 -19.01 -15.61
N GLU A 55 17.57 -19.87 -16.36
CA GLU A 55 18.44 -20.91 -15.78
C GLU A 55 19.51 -20.30 -14.86
N HIS A 56 20.16 -19.22 -15.30
CA HIS A 56 21.17 -18.53 -14.49
C HIS A 56 20.58 -17.81 -13.27
N LEU A 57 19.37 -17.25 -13.36
CA LEU A 57 18.69 -16.67 -12.20
C LEU A 57 18.44 -17.73 -11.13
N PHE A 58 17.94 -18.91 -11.51
CA PHE A 58 17.71 -20.01 -10.56
C PHE A 58 19.02 -20.53 -9.95
N ALA A 59 20.11 -20.58 -10.72
CA ALA A 59 21.41 -20.92 -10.17
C ALA A 59 21.91 -19.90 -9.12
N LEU A 60 21.48 -18.64 -9.22
CA LEU A 60 21.84 -17.56 -8.30
C LEU A 60 20.82 -17.32 -7.17
N ALA A 61 19.71 -18.07 -7.14
CA ALA A 61 18.72 -17.97 -6.07
C ALA A 61 19.32 -18.29 -4.68
N VAL A 62 20.36 -19.11 -4.63
CA VAL A 62 21.06 -19.51 -3.38
C VAL A 62 22.29 -18.64 -3.08
N ASP A 63 22.44 -17.48 -3.73
CA ASP A 63 23.58 -16.60 -3.49
C ASP A 63 23.52 -15.96 -2.09
N GLU A 64 24.65 -15.94 -1.39
CA GLU A 64 24.77 -15.38 -0.05
C GLU A 64 24.86 -13.84 -0.06
N ASP A 65 25.17 -13.22 -1.20
CA ASP A 65 25.27 -11.77 -1.32
C ASP A 65 23.87 -11.11 -1.47
N PRO A 66 23.48 -10.20 -0.56
CA PRO A 66 22.15 -9.56 -0.60
C PRO A 66 21.89 -8.80 -1.90
N GLU A 67 22.91 -8.13 -2.46
CA GLU A 67 22.73 -7.34 -3.67
C GLU A 67 22.49 -8.25 -4.90
N VAL A 68 23.07 -9.46 -4.91
CA VAL A 68 22.74 -10.48 -5.91
C VAL A 68 21.29 -10.94 -5.73
N ARG A 69 20.90 -11.34 -4.51
CA ARG A 69 19.52 -11.81 -4.23
C ARG A 69 18.47 -10.77 -4.59
N LYS A 70 18.71 -9.51 -4.23
CA LYS A 70 17.85 -8.37 -4.57
C LYS A 70 17.63 -8.27 -6.07
N ASN A 71 18.71 -8.28 -6.85
CA ASN A 71 18.62 -8.21 -8.32
C ASN A 71 17.96 -9.44 -8.95
N VAL A 72 18.10 -10.63 -8.34
CA VAL A 72 17.39 -11.85 -8.76
C VAL A 72 15.88 -11.72 -8.49
N CYS A 73 15.48 -11.26 -7.30
CA CYS A 73 14.09 -11.02 -6.97
C CYS A 73 13.46 -10.04 -7.96
N ARG A 74 14.09 -8.88 -8.16
CA ARG A 74 13.65 -7.87 -9.13
C ARG A 74 13.52 -8.42 -10.55
N ALA A 75 14.48 -9.23 -11.00
CA ALA A 75 14.42 -9.85 -12.31
C ALA A 75 13.18 -10.76 -12.47
N LEU A 76 12.88 -11.55 -11.44
CA LEU A 76 11.72 -12.45 -11.43
C LEU A 76 10.40 -11.67 -11.41
N VAL A 77 10.33 -10.55 -10.69
CA VAL A 77 9.16 -9.63 -10.71
C VAL A 77 8.93 -9.10 -12.12
N MET A 78 9.96 -8.52 -12.76
CA MET A 78 9.82 -8.02 -14.13
C MET A 78 9.45 -9.13 -15.12
N LEU A 79 10.06 -10.32 -15.00
CA LEU A 79 9.74 -11.47 -15.85
C LEU A 79 8.32 -11.97 -15.65
N LEU A 80 7.76 -11.86 -14.45
CA LEU A 80 6.38 -12.20 -14.18
C LEU A 80 5.43 -11.32 -14.98
N GLU A 81 5.73 -10.03 -15.11
CA GLU A 81 4.91 -9.09 -15.87
C GLU A 81 4.99 -9.31 -17.38
N VAL A 82 6.19 -9.54 -17.93
CA VAL A 82 6.37 -9.61 -19.40
C VAL A 82 6.41 -11.01 -20.00
N ARG A 83 6.81 -12.03 -19.25
CA ARG A 83 7.09 -13.39 -19.73
C ARG A 83 6.68 -14.49 -18.73
N ILE A 84 5.49 -14.34 -18.14
CA ILE A 84 4.90 -15.36 -17.25
C ILE A 84 4.84 -16.75 -17.90
N ASP A 85 4.68 -16.82 -19.22
CA ASP A 85 4.69 -18.07 -20.01
C ASP A 85 5.91 -18.94 -19.75
N ARG A 86 7.08 -18.33 -19.53
CA ARG A 86 8.32 -19.05 -19.21
C ARG A 86 8.48 -19.37 -17.73
N LEU A 87 7.79 -18.65 -16.84
CA LEU A 87 7.85 -18.88 -15.40
C LEU A 87 6.86 -19.94 -14.91
N ILE A 88 5.72 -20.12 -15.60
CA ILE A 88 4.67 -21.09 -15.24
C ILE A 88 5.23 -22.49 -14.91
N PRO A 89 6.12 -23.10 -15.72
CA PRO A 89 6.66 -24.43 -15.42
C PRO A 89 7.43 -24.53 -14.09
N HIS A 90 7.91 -23.41 -13.58
CA HIS A 90 8.73 -23.30 -12.37
C HIS A 90 8.02 -22.54 -11.23
N MET A 91 6.74 -22.21 -11.41
CA MET A 91 6.02 -21.29 -10.53
C MET A 91 6.00 -21.75 -9.07
N HIS A 92 5.84 -23.05 -8.82
CA HIS A 92 5.89 -23.59 -7.46
C HIS A 92 7.23 -23.28 -6.76
N SER A 93 8.36 -23.52 -7.43
CA SER A 93 9.69 -23.23 -6.89
C SER A 93 9.93 -21.74 -6.72
N ILE A 94 9.45 -20.91 -7.66
CA ILE A 94 9.54 -19.44 -7.56
C ILE A 94 8.75 -18.95 -6.34
N ILE A 95 7.53 -19.44 -6.12
CA ILE A 95 6.71 -19.05 -4.97
C ILE A 95 7.41 -19.46 -3.66
N GLN A 96 7.96 -20.68 -3.56
CA GLN A 96 8.72 -21.08 -2.36
C GLN A 96 9.92 -20.17 -2.13
N TYR A 97 10.68 -19.86 -3.18
CA TYR A 97 11.80 -18.93 -3.11
C TYR A 97 11.37 -17.54 -2.64
N MET A 98 10.31 -16.97 -3.22
CA MET A 98 9.82 -15.64 -2.85
C MET A 98 9.28 -15.61 -1.42
N LEU A 99 8.59 -16.65 -0.95
CA LEU A 99 8.13 -16.73 0.44
C LEU A 99 9.29 -16.65 1.44
N GLU A 100 10.42 -17.29 1.13
CA GLU A 100 11.62 -17.19 1.94
C GLU A 100 12.29 -15.82 1.82
N ARG A 101 12.37 -15.24 0.61
CA ARG A 101 13.03 -13.95 0.39
C ARG A 101 12.23 -12.76 0.91
N THR A 102 10.90 -12.79 0.93
CA THR A 102 10.08 -11.77 1.61
C THR A 102 10.35 -11.73 3.12
N GLN A 103 10.98 -12.76 3.68
CA GLN A 103 11.41 -12.83 5.08
C GLN A 103 12.94 -12.68 5.25
N ASP A 104 13.65 -12.21 4.22
CA ASP A 104 15.10 -11.99 4.30
C ASP A 104 15.44 -10.96 5.39
N SER A 105 16.63 -11.10 5.98
CA SER A 105 17.14 -10.17 6.98
C SER A 105 17.50 -8.80 6.40
N ASP A 106 17.81 -8.75 5.10
CA ASP A 106 18.01 -7.49 4.39
C ASP A 106 16.66 -6.95 3.89
N GLU A 107 16.24 -5.81 4.40
CA GLU A 107 14.94 -5.21 4.09
C GLU A 107 14.78 -4.88 2.59
N ASN A 108 15.86 -4.58 1.86
CA ASN A 108 15.78 -4.31 0.42
C ASN A 108 15.51 -5.61 -0.36
N VAL A 109 16.10 -6.73 0.06
CA VAL A 109 15.80 -8.04 -0.52
C VAL A 109 14.35 -8.44 -0.22
N ALA A 110 13.92 -8.23 1.02
CA ALA A 110 12.55 -8.51 1.43
C ALA A 110 11.52 -7.67 0.66
N LEU A 111 11.79 -6.38 0.45
CA LEU A 111 10.95 -5.48 -0.34
C LEU A 111 10.84 -5.95 -1.80
N GLU A 112 11.95 -6.18 -2.47
CA GLU A 112 11.97 -6.61 -3.88
C GLU A 112 11.35 -7.99 -4.07
N ALA A 113 11.42 -8.86 -3.07
CA ALA A 113 10.69 -10.12 -3.05
C ALA A 113 9.18 -9.92 -2.76
N CYS A 114 8.81 -8.92 -1.97
CA CYS A 114 7.41 -8.62 -1.64
C CYS A 114 6.65 -8.07 -2.85
N GLU A 115 7.31 -7.29 -3.72
CA GLU A 115 6.72 -6.78 -4.97
C GLU A 115 6.23 -7.91 -5.90
N PHE A 116 6.84 -9.11 -5.80
CA PHE A 116 6.35 -10.28 -6.52
C PHE A 116 4.89 -10.59 -6.22
N TRP A 117 4.42 -10.40 -4.99
CA TRP A 117 3.04 -10.69 -4.61
C TRP A 117 2.06 -9.69 -5.21
N LEU A 118 2.45 -8.41 -5.30
CA LEU A 118 1.68 -7.37 -5.99
C LEU A 118 1.52 -7.73 -7.46
N THR A 119 2.64 -7.92 -8.18
CA THR A 119 2.62 -8.23 -9.60
C THR A 119 1.92 -9.55 -9.89
N LEU A 120 2.06 -10.57 -9.02
CA LEU A 120 1.37 -11.85 -9.18
C LEU A 120 -0.14 -11.73 -8.98
N ALA A 121 -0.59 -10.87 -8.06
CA ALA A 121 -2.00 -10.71 -7.76
C ALA A 121 -2.81 -10.15 -8.95
N GLU A 122 -2.16 -9.37 -9.81
CA GLU A 122 -2.74 -8.86 -11.06
C GLU A 122 -2.82 -9.91 -12.18
N GLN A 123 -2.12 -11.05 -12.04
CA GLN A 123 -2.11 -12.09 -13.06
C GLN A 123 -3.36 -12.99 -12.98
N PRO A 124 -3.96 -13.39 -14.12
CA PRO A 124 -5.14 -14.27 -14.13
C PRO A 124 -4.93 -15.63 -13.44
N ILE A 125 -3.68 -16.11 -13.41
CA ILE A 125 -3.27 -17.37 -12.79
C ILE A 125 -3.13 -17.28 -11.26
N CYS A 126 -3.12 -16.07 -10.67
CA CYS A 126 -2.89 -15.82 -9.25
C CYS A 126 -3.61 -16.81 -8.32
N LYS A 127 -4.93 -16.93 -8.48
CA LYS A 127 -5.76 -17.78 -7.62
C LYS A 127 -5.36 -19.24 -7.69
N GLU A 128 -5.04 -19.76 -8.89
CA GLU A 128 -4.63 -21.15 -9.08
C GLU A 128 -3.31 -21.45 -8.35
N VAL A 129 -2.32 -20.57 -8.49
CA VAL A 129 -0.96 -20.83 -7.98
C VAL A 129 -0.80 -20.48 -6.50
N LEU A 130 -1.56 -19.51 -5.99
CA LEU A 130 -1.49 -19.08 -4.59
C LEU A 130 -2.46 -19.81 -3.66
N SER A 131 -3.48 -20.51 -4.15
CA SER A 131 -4.47 -21.19 -3.28
C SER A 131 -3.85 -22.06 -2.17
N SER A 132 -2.80 -22.83 -2.48
CA SER A 132 -2.14 -23.68 -1.47
C SER A 132 -1.12 -22.91 -0.61
N PRO A 133 -0.25 -22.05 -1.17
CA PRO A 133 0.69 -21.23 -0.39
C PRO A 133 0.06 -20.11 0.44
N LEU A 134 -1.20 -19.74 0.19
CA LEU A 134 -1.88 -18.58 0.80
C LEU A 134 -1.80 -18.57 2.33
N VAL A 135 -1.96 -19.75 2.96
CA VAL A 135 -1.90 -19.91 4.41
C VAL A 135 -0.54 -19.55 5.01
N GLN A 136 0.54 -19.67 4.23
CA GLN A 136 1.89 -19.27 4.62
C GLN A 136 2.17 -17.81 4.29
N LEU A 137 1.67 -17.33 3.14
CA LEU A 137 1.88 -15.97 2.67
C LEU A 137 1.23 -14.93 3.58
N ILE A 138 -0.01 -15.15 4.00
CA ILE A 138 -0.78 -14.16 4.78
C ILE A 138 -0.05 -13.75 6.08
N PRO A 139 0.41 -14.68 6.95
CA PRO A 139 1.18 -14.31 8.13
C PRO A 139 2.46 -13.52 7.82
N ILE A 140 3.10 -13.78 6.67
CA ILE A 140 4.32 -13.09 6.24
C ILE A 140 4.00 -11.63 5.89
N LEU A 141 2.99 -11.40 5.05
CA LEU A 141 2.56 -10.03 4.69
C LEU A 141 2.10 -9.25 5.92
N VAL A 142 1.26 -9.86 6.76
CA VAL A 142 0.78 -9.24 8.01
C VAL A 142 1.94 -8.87 8.94
N LYS A 143 3.02 -9.67 8.99
CA LYS A 143 4.22 -9.33 9.75
C LYS A 143 4.99 -8.16 9.12
N GLY A 144 5.11 -8.14 7.79
CA GLY A 144 5.75 -7.06 7.03
C GLY A 144 5.05 -5.71 7.15
N MET A 145 3.75 -5.71 7.48
CA MET A 145 2.95 -4.51 7.70
C MET A 145 3.24 -3.78 9.02
N LYS A 146 4.13 -4.27 9.90
CA LYS A 146 4.54 -3.53 11.11
C LYS A 146 5.55 -2.44 10.76
N TYR A 147 5.46 -1.29 11.44
CA TYR A 147 6.52 -0.29 11.33
C TYR A 147 7.87 -0.88 11.77
N SER A 148 8.92 -0.61 11.00
CA SER A 148 10.30 -0.88 11.43
C SER A 148 10.72 0.10 12.54
N GLU A 149 11.74 -0.25 13.32
CA GLU A 149 12.28 0.68 14.32
C GLU A 149 12.79 1.98 13.67
N ILE A 150 13.34 1.88 12.46
CA ILE A 150 13.83 3.00 11.68
C ILE A 150 12.67 3.91 11.27
N ASP A 151 11.57 3.35 10.76
CA ASP A 151 10.37 4.13 10.40
C ASP A 151 9.81 4.85 11.62
N ILE A 152 9.73 4.19 12.77
CA ILE A 152 9.23 4.82 14.01
C ILE A 152 10.09 6.03 14.38
N ILE A 153 11.41 5.94 14.22
CA ILE A 153 12.33 7.04 14.48
C ILE A 153 12.15 8.17 13.46
N LEU A 154 12.11 7.84 12.16
CA LEU A 154 11.99 8.81 11.06
C LEU A 154 10.67 9.56 11.11
N LEU A 155 9.56 8.84 11.34
CA LEU A 155 8.22 9.40 11.49
C LEU A 155 8.03 10.22 12.77
N LYS A 156 9.07 10.29 13.62
CA LYS A 156 9.04 10.84 14.97
C LYS A 156 7.85 10.27 15.75
N GLY A 157 7.66 8.94 15.73
CA GLY A 157 6.48 8.25 16.27
C GLY A 157 6.21 8.42 17.77
N ASP A 158 7.07 9.12 18.51
CA ASP A 158 6.85 9.55 19.89
C ASP A 158 6.39 11.02 20.03
N VAL A 159 6.30 11.77 18.92
CA VAL A 159 5.77 13.14 18.91
C VAL A 159 4.25 13.09 18.87
N GLU A 160 3.63 13.36 20.02
CA GLU A 160 2.17 13.41 20.16
C GLU A 160 1.59 14.83 19.98
N GLU A 161 2.45 15.85 20.03
CA GLU A 161 2.05 17.26 19.95
C GLU A 161 3.05 18.03 19.08
N ASP A 162 2.62 18.44 17.88
CA ASP A 162 3.39 19.26 16.95
C ASP A 162 2.56 20.31 16.19
N GLU A 163 1.29 20.51 16.58
CA GLU A 163 0.38 21.50 16.00
C GLU A 163 0.93 22.93 15.97
N ALA A 164 1.76 23.30 16.97
CA ALA A 164 2.33 24.64 17.10
C ALA A 164 3.67 24.79 16.38
N ILE A 165 4.20 23.70 15.80
CA ILE A 165 5.46 23.69 15.07
C ILE A 165 5.18 24.05 13.60
N PRO A 166 5.66 25.21 13.11
CA PRO A 166 5.45 25.61 11.72
C PRO A 166 5.98 24.57 10.73
N ASP A 167 5.29 24.41 9.60
CA ASP A 167 5.75 23.53 8.53
C ASP A 167 7.01 24.09 7.86
N SER A 168 7.92 23.20 7.47
CA SER A 168 9.06 23.59 6.64
C SER A 168 8.57 23.92 5.23
N GLU A 169 9.16 24.92 4.57
CA GLU A 169 8.89 25.21 3.15
C GLU A 169 9.20 24.00 2.26
N GLN A 170 10.10 23.11 2.69
CA GLN A 170 10.44 21.87 1.97
C GLN A 170 9.35 20.80 2.06
N ASP A 171 8.44 20.91 3.04
CA ASP A 171 7.36 19.95 3.28
C ASP A 171 6.07 20.35 2.52
N ILE A 172 6.06 21.52 1.88
CA ILE A 172 4.90 22.05 1.15
C ILE A 172 5.07 21.75 -0.35
N LYS A 173 4.32 20.77 -0.86
CA LYS A 173 4.34 20.42 -2.28
C LYS A 173 3.73 21.54 -3.16
N PRO A 174 4.30 21.85 -4.34
CA PRO A 174 3.69 22.77 -5.29
C PRO A 174 2.34 22.24 -5.78
N ARG A 175 1.27 23.01 -5.63
CA ARG A 175 -0.08 22.65 -6.10
C ARG A 175 -0.41 23.47 -7.35
N PHE A 176 -0.77 22.80 -8.45
CA PHE A 176 -1.17 23.45 -9.70
C PHE A 176 -2.70 23.51 -9.80
N HIS A 177 -3.24 24.69 -10.11
CA HIS A 177 -4.67 24.83 -10.34
C HIS A 177 -5.07 24.10 -11.63
N LYS A 178 -5.93 23.07 -11.51
CA LYS A 178 -6.60 22.45 -12.65
C LYS A 178 -7.88 23.24 -12.95
N SER A 179 -8.02 23.77 -14.16
CA SER A 179 -9.27 24.43 -14.59
C SER A 179 -10.40 23.40 -14.66
N ARG A 180 -11.54 23.68 -14.02
CA ARG A 180 -12.76 22.87 -14.11
C ARG A 180 -13.16 22.65 -15.58
N THR A 181 -13.04 21.42 -16.06
CA THR A 181 -13.68 20.98 -17.31
C THR A 181 -15.16 20.82 -17.03
N VAL A 182 -16.01 21.62 -17.67
CA VAL A 182 -17.47 21.50 -17.55
C VAL A 182 -17.90 20.25 -18.33
N THR A 183 -17.98 19.09 -17.66
CA THR A 183 -18.73 17.94 -18.15
C THR A 183 -20.20 18.25 -17.97
N LEU A 184 -20.88 18.53 -19.08
CA LEU A 184 -22.34 18.64 -19.12
C LEU A 184 -22.92 17.27 -18.73
N GLN A 185 -23.65 17.24 -17.61
CA GLN A 185 -24.48 16.11 -17.22
C GLN A 185 -25.51 15.85 -18.33
N HIS A 186 -25.25 14.86 -19.18
CA HIS A 186 -26.31 14.20 -19.94
C HIS A 186 -26.65 12.90 -19.21
N GLU A 187 -27.90 12.84 -18.78
CA GLU A 187 -28.56 11.63 -18.31
C GLU A 187 -28.48 10.53 -19.39
N GLU A 188 -28.22 9.29 -18.94
CA GLU A 188 -28.31 8.02 -19.68
C GLU A 188 -27.14 7.67 -20.63
N GLU A 189 -26.03 7.20 -20.07
CA GLU A 189 -25.39 5.89 -20.36
C GLU A 189 -24.08 5.80 -19.55
N ARG A 190 -24.07 4.97 -18.49
CA ARG A 190 -22.84 4.64 -17.75
C ARG A 190 -21.91 3.81 -18.63
N LEU A 191 -21.04 4.47 -19.36
CA LEU A 191 -19.77 3.90 -19.79
C LEU A 191 -18.75 4.27 -18.73
N GLN A 192 -18.41 3.27 -17.91
CA GLN A 192 -17.20 3.25 -17.10
C GLN A 192 -16.02 3.38 -18.06
N ASP A 193 -15.32 4.51 -18.03
CA ASP A 193 -13.90 4.66 -18.33
C ASP A 193 -13.54 6.16 -18.20
N GLU A 194 -12.51 6.45 -17.40
CA GLU A 194 -11.82 7.75 -17.24
C GLU A 194 -12.29 8.72 -16.13
N GLU A 195 -12.59 8.23 -14.91
CA GLU A 195 -12.48 9.03 -13.67
C GLU A 195 -11.48 8.43 -12.64
N ASP A 196 -10.60 7.51 -13.05
CA ASP A 196 -9.54 6.96 -12.18
C ASP A 196 -8.27 7.87 -12.16
N GLY A 197 -8.45 9.18 -12.09
CA GLY A 197 -7.35 10.16 -12.24
C GLY A 197 -7.22 11.22 -11.15
N GLU A 198 -8.09 11.19 -10.15
CA GLU A 198 -8.04 12.07 -8.98
C GLU A 198 -8.13 11.16 -7.76
N ASP A 199 -7.00 11.01 -7.03
CA ASP A 199 -6.86 10.53 -5.62
C ASP A 199 -5.58 9.71 -5.33
N GLU A 200 -4.60 9.64 -6.24
CA GLU A 200 -3.27 9.05 -5.95
C GLU A 200 -2.16 10.09 -5.66
N ASP A 201 -2.49 11.36 -5.43
CA ASP A 201 -1.49 12.38 -5.04
C ASP A 201 -1.39 12.57 -3.50
N ASP A 202 -1.97 11.66 -2.71
CA ASP A 202 -1.85 11.59 -1.24
C ASP A 202 -0.65 10.76 -0.79
N ASP A 203 0.42 10.74 -1.60
CA ASP A 203 1.74 10.28 -1.18
C ASP A 203 2.31 11.28 -0.17
N ASP A 204 1.81 11.20 1.06
CA ASP A 204 2.47 11.75 2.24
C ASP A 204 3.95 11.35 2.19
N ASP A 205 4.78 12.35 2.48
CA ASP A 205 6.15 12.21 2.93
C ASP A 205 7.25 12.20 1.84
N THR A 206 7.94 13.34 1.73
CA THR A 206 9.34 13.39 1.29
C THR A 206 10.28 12.59 2.24
N LEU A 207 9.73 11.93 3.28
CA LEU A 207 10.41 11.07 4.24
C LEU A 207 9.88 9.62 4.33
N SER A 208 8.90 9.19 3.52
CA SER A 208 8.41 7.79 3.50
C SER A 208 8.51 7.22 2.08
N ASP A 209 9.74 6.99 1.66
CA ASP A 209 10.08 6.13 0.52
C ASP A 209 9.24 4.83 0.54
N TRP A 210 8.94 4.29 -0.66
CA TRP A 210 8.31 2.99 -0.82
C TRP A 210 9.10 1.93 -0.03
N ASN A 211 8.43 1.25 0.90
CA ASN A 211 9.06 0.34 1.86
C ASN A 211 8.28 -0.97 2.02
N LEU A 212 8.88 -1.93 2.74
CA LEU A 212 8.31 -3.28 2.92
C LEU A 212 6.91 -3.24 3.54
N ARG A 213 6.65 -2.28 4.44
CA ARG A 213 5.35 -2.10 5.08
C ARG A 213 4.28 -1.69 4.08
N LYS A 214 4.53 -0.63 3.29
CA LYS A 214 3.63 -0.17 2.23
C LYS A 214 3.39 -1.27 1.19
N CYS A 215 4.45 -1.94 0.74
CA CYS A 215 4.36 -3.03 -0.22
C CYS A 215 3.56 -4.23 0.33
N SER A 216 3.76 -4.63 1.59
CA SER A 216 3.01 -5.73 2.20
C SER A 216 1.52 -5.41 2.34
N ALA A 217 1.18 -4.16 2.69
CA ALA A 217 -0.19 -3.69 2.80
C ALA A 217 -0.88 -3.68 1.43
N ALA A 218 -0.23 -3.11 0.42
CA ALA A 218 -0.73 -3.07 -0.94
C ALA A 218 -0.90 -4.49 -1.51
N ALA A 219 0.06 -5.39 -1.29
CA ALA A 219 -0.04 -6.79 -1.70
C ALA A 219 -1.26 -7.48 -1.07
N LEU A 220 -1.51 -7.22 0.23
CA LEU A 220 -2.65 -7.80 0.92
C LEU A 220 -3.99 -7.24 0.42
N ASP A 221 -4.06 -5.95 0.09
CA ASP A 221 -5.26 -5.31 -0.48
C ASP A 221 -5.64 -5.92 -1.84
N VAL A 222 -4.68 -6.01 -2.77
CA VAL A 222 -4.93 -6.64 -4.08
C VAL A 222 -5.31 -8.12 -3.91
N LEU A 223 -4.64 -8.86 -3.01
CA LEU A 223 -5.02 -10.24 -2.70
C LEU A 223 -6.42 -10.36 -2.08
N ALA A 224 -6.85 -9.41 -1.24
CA ALA A 224 -8.21 -9.37 -0.74
C ALA A 224 -9.23 -9.19 -1.87
N ASN A 225 -8.90 -8.40 -2.89
CA ASN A 225 -9.74 -8.24 -4.07
C ASN A 225 -9.78 -9.50 -4.97
N VAL A 226 -8.70 -10.29 -5.01
CA VAL A 226 -8.63 -11.55 -5.77
C VAL A 226 -9.36 -12.70 -5.06
N PHE A 227 -9.09 -12.88 -3.76
CA PHE A 227 -9.60 -14.02 -2.98
C PHE A 227 -10.93 -13.73 -2.29
N ARG A 228 -11.29 -12.45 -2.12
CA ARG A 228 -12.51 -12.01 -1.43
C ARG A 228 -12.61 -12.67 -0.05
N ASP A 229 -13.79 -13.14 0.32
CA ASP A 229 -14.05 -13.73 1.64
C ASP A 229 -13.27 -15.05 1.89
N GLU A 230 -12.68 -15.67 0.87
CA GLU A 230 -11.81 -16.86 1.03
C GLU A 230 -10.52 -16.52 1.82
N LEU A 231 -10.15 -15.24 1.90
CA LEU A 231 -9.00 -14.77 2.67
C LEU A 231 -9.26 -14.76 4.19
N LEU A 232 -10.53 -14.58 4.60
CA LEU A 232 -10.92 -14.33 5.98
C LEU A 232 -10.58 -15.47 6.97
N PRO A 233 -10.78 -16.77 6.65
CA PRO A 233 -10.41 -17.86 7.55
C PRO A 233 -8.93 -17.85 7.97
N HIS A 234 -8.06 -17.28 7.14
CA HIS A 234 -6.63 -17.18 7.39
C HIS A 234 -6.26 -15.90 8.16
N LEU A 235 -7.00 -14.80 7.94
CA LEU A 235 -6.75 -13.50 8.56
C LEU A 235 -7.38 -13.32 9.93
N LEU A 236 -8.63 -13.75 10.12
CA LEU A 236 -9.38 -13.53 11.36
C LEU A 236 -8.67 -14.06 12.62
N PRO A 237 -8.02 -15.24 12.60
CA PRO A 237 -7.25 -15.71 13.75
C PRO A 237 -6.07 -14.79 14.12
N LEU A 238 -5.45 -14.15 13.13
CA LEU A 238 -4.35 -13.20 13.33
C LEU A 238 -4.89 -11.87 13.86
N LEU A 239 -5.93 -11.31 13.23
CA LEU A 239 -6.54 -10.03 13.58
C LEU A 239 -6.95 -9.94 15.04
N LYS A 240 -7.51 -11.02 15.60
CA LYS A 240 -7.89 -11.08 17.03
C LYS A 240 -6.70 -10.87 17.97
N GLY A 241 -5.52 -11.39 17.62
CA GLY A 241 -4.30 -11.20 18.40
C GLY A 241 -3.67 -9.81 18.21
N LEU A 242 -3.92 -9.17 17.07
CA LEU A 242 -3.34 -7.87 16.73
C LEU A 242 -4.16 -6.70 17.30
N LEU A 243 -5.46 -6.64 17.00
CA LEU A 243 -6.34 -5.49 17.29
C LEU A 243 -6.48 -5.12 18.76
N PHE A 244 -6.24 -6.08 19.66
CA PHE A 244 -6.35 -5.90 21.10
C PHE A 244 -4.99 -6.02 21.81
N HIS A 245 -3.89 -6.03 21.06
CA HIS A 245 -2.56 -6.12 21.64
C HIS A 245 -2.22 -4.87 22.47
N PRO A 246 -1.58 -4.99 23.64
CA PRO A 246 -1.22 -3.84 24.47
C PRO A 246 -0.12 -2.97 23.85
N GLU A 247 0.78 -3.57 23.07
CA GLU A 247 1.82 -2.83 22.33
C GLU A 247 1.22 -2.18 21.08
N TRP A 248 1.41 -0.87 20.98
CA TRP A 248 0.80 -0.05 19.94
C TRP A 248 1.25 -0.43 18.53
N VAL A 249 2.52 -0.82 18.32
CA VAL A 249 3.01 -1.21 16.98
C VAL A 249 2.26 -2.42 16.45
N ILE A 250 1.96 -3.39 17.32
CA ILE A 250 1.22 -4.59 16.95
C ILE A 250 -0.27 -4.25 16.73
N LYS A 251 -0.84 -3.44 17.62
CA LYS A 251 -2.23 -2.97 17.49
C LYS A 251 -2.45 -2.21 16.18
N GLU A 252 -1.59 -1.24 15.92
CA GLU A 252 -1.56 -0.39 14.73
C GLU A 252 -1.50 -1.25 13.47
N SER A 253 -0.60 -2.24 13.40
CA SER A 253 -0.54 -3.15 12.24
C SER A 253 -1.82 -3.96 12.04
N GLY A 254 -2.52 -4.33 13.13
CA GLY A 254 -3.82 -4.98 13.05
C GLY A 254 -4.91 -4.07 12.49
N ILE A 255 -4.90 -2.79 12.85
CA ILE A 255 -5.83 -1.80 12.31
C ILE A 255 -5.56 -1.58 10.82
N LEU A 256 -4.29 -1.45 10.42
CA LEU A 256 -3.90 -1.37 9.01
C LEU A 256 -4.36 -2.60 8.20
N VAL A 257 -4.18 -3.82 8.72
CA VAL A 257 -4.67 -5.05 8.06
C VAL A 257 -6.19 -5.00 7.87
N LEU A 258 -6.92 -4.53 8.88
CA LEU A 258 -8.37 -4.42 8.82
C LEU A 258 -8.82 -3.45 7.72
N GLY A 259 -8.17 -2.29 7.58
CA GLY A 259 -8.46 -1.34 6.50
C GLY A 259 -8.06 -1.84 5.12
N ALA A 260 -6.91 -2.51 5.00
CA ALA A 260 -6.39 -3.03 3.72
C ALA A 260 -7.31 -4.09 3.10
N ILE A 261 -8.01 -4.90 3.90
CA ILE A 261 -8.93 -5.92 3.37
C ILE A 261 -10.37 -5.44 3.18
N ALA A 262 -10.67 -4.20 3.53
CA ALA A 262 -12.05 -3.70 3.62
C ALA A 262 -12.79 -3.84 2.29
N GLU A 263 -12.17 -3.42 1.19
CA GLU A 263 -12.77 -3.45 -0.15
C GLU A 263 -12.95 -4.87 -0.68
N GLY A 264 -11.89 -5.68 -0.58
CA GLY A 264 -11.90 -7.06 -1.06
C GLY A 264 -12.83 -8.00 -0.29
N CYS A 265 -12.89 -7.85 1.04
CA CYS A 265 -13.57 -8.76 1.95
C CYS A 265 -14.79 -8.16 2.66
N MET A 266 -15.36 -7.06 2.15
CA MET A 266 -16.45 -6.32 2.82
C MET A 266 -17.59 -7.24 3.26
N GLN A 267 -18.10 -8.08 2.35
CA GLN A 267 -19.28 -8.92 2.61
C GLN A 267 -19.06 -9.90 3.76
N GLY A 268 -17.92 -10.60 3.76
CA GLY A 268 -17.56 -11.50 4.86
C GLY A 268 -17.18 -10.77 6.14
N MET A 269 -16.84 -9.49 6.09
CA MET A 269 -16.53 -8.66 7.26
C MET A 269 -17.76 -8.09 7.96
N VAL A 270 -18.88 -7.86 7.24
CA VAL A 270 -20.13 -7.31 7.80
C VAL A 270 -20.57 -7.93 9.14
N PRO A 271 -20.52 -9.26 9.35
CA PRO A 271 -20.90 -9.87 10.63
C PRO A 271 -20.07 -9.41 11.83
N TYR A 272 -18.85 -8.91 11.62
CA TYR A 272 -17.92 -8.48 12.66
C TYR A 272 -17.93 -6.96 12.87
N LEU A 273 -18.38 -6.17 11.89
CA LEU A 273 -18.41 -4.70 11.95
C LEU A 273 -19.17 -4.12 13.16
N PRO A 274 -20.29 -4.71 13.64
CA PRO A 274 -20.96 -4.22 14.85
C PRO A 274 -20.08 -4.20 16.11
N GLU A 275 -19.07 -5.06 16.19
CA GLU A 275 -18.09 -5.06 17.28
C GLU A 275 -16.83 -4.24 16.93
N LEU A 276 -16.36 -4.36 15.70
CA LEU A 276 -15.11 -3.74 15.25
C LEU A 276 -15.21 -2.22 15.12
N ILE A 277 -16.31 -1.69 14.58
CA ILE A 277 -16.47 -0.24 14.37
C ILE A 277 -16.47 0.54 15.70
N PRO A 278 -17.24 0.15 16.74
CA PRO A 278 -17.14 0.79 18.05
C PRO A 278 -15.73 0.73 18.65
N HIS A 279 -15.01 -0.38 18.47
CA HIS A 279 -13.63 -0.52 18.93
C HIS A 279 -12.67 0.42 18.19
N LEU A 280 -12.80 0.55 16.87
CA LEU A 280 -12.02 1.49 16.07
C LEU A 280 -12.32 2.94 16.44
N ILE A 281 -13.59 3.29 16.69
CA ILE A 281 -13.97 4.62 17.19
C ILE A 281 -13.28 4.89 18.53
N GLN A 282 -13.17 3.91 19.42
CA GLN A 282 -12.40 4.05 20.66
C GLN A 282 -10.90 4.28 20.39
N CYS A 283 -10.33 3.66 19.35
CA CYS A 283 -8.93 3.83 18.96
C CYS A 283 -8.60 5.26 18.46
N LEU A 284 -9.59 6.05 18.01
CA LEU A 284 -9.42 7.48 17.73
C LEU A 284 -8.98 8.26 18.99
N SER A 285 -9.26 7.76 20.18
CA SER A 285 -8.80 8.35 21.45
C SER A 285 -7.54 7.68 22.01
N ASP A 286 -6.82 6.86 21.24
CA ASP A 286 -5.58 6.22 21.71
C ASP A 286 -4.49 7.28 21.98
N LYS A 287 -3.66 7.01 22.99
CA LYS A 287 -2.54 7.87 23.39
C LYS A 287 -1.44 7.98 22.34
N LYS A 288 -1.43 7.10 21.33
CA LYS A 288 -0.42 7.08 20.26
C LYS A 288 -0.96 7.68 18.97
N ALA A 289 -0.32 8.74 18.47
CA ALA A 289 -0.72 9.46 17.26
C ALA A 289 -0.82 8.55 16.05
N LEU A 290 0.15 7.64 15.86
CA LEU A 290 0.12 6.68 14.75
C LEU A 290 -1.06 5.71 14.82
N VAL A 291 -1.52 5.32 16.02
CA VAL A 291 -2.74 4.51 16.19
C VAL A 291 -3.99 5.33 15.83
N ARG A 292 -4.05 6.60 16.26
CA ARG A 292 -5.18 7.48 15.92
C ARG A 292 -5.28 7.71 14.42
N SER A 293 -4.15 8.00 13.77
CA SER A 293 -4.05 8.24 12.32
C SER A 293 -4.52 7.02 11.53
N ILE A 294 -4.02 5.82 11.81
CA ILE A 294 -4.46 4.61 11.08
C ILE A 294 -5.92 4.24 11.37
N ALA A 295 -6.43 4.56 12.57
CA ALA A 295 -7.84 4.37 12.90
C ALA A 295 -8.74 5.29 12.07
N CYS A 296 -8.36 6.55 11.85
CA CYS A 296 -9.07 7.45 10.93
C CYS A 296 -9.19 6.83 9.54
N TRP A 297 -8.06 6.44 8.95
CA TRP A 297 -8.02 5.83 7.61
C TRP A 297 -8.81 4.52 7.54
N THR A 298 -8.68 3.64 8.53
CA THR A 298 -9.41 2.36 8.53
C THR A 298 -10.91 2.56 8.67
N LEU A 299 -11.35 3.55 9.47
CA LEU A 299 -12.77 3.86 9.61
C LEU A 299 -13.38 4.41 8.32
N SER A 300 -12.65 5.22 7.54
CA SER A 300 -13.15 5.73 6.26
C SER A 300 -13.35 4.62 5.23
N ARG A 301 -12.49 3.58 5.21
CA ARG A 301 -12.67 2.39 4.36
C ARG A 301 -13.97 1.61 4.64
N TYR A 302 -14.60 1.83 5.80
CA TYR A 302 -15.90 1.26 6.17
C TYR A 302 -17.04 2.31 6.24
N ALA A 303 -16.81 3.55 5.76
CA ALA A 303 -17.77 4.66 5.86
C ALA A 303 -19.13 4.31 5.23
N HIS A 304 -19.14 3.73 4.02
CA HIS A 304 -20.37 3.26 3.37
C HIS A 304 -21.21 2.35 4.26
N TRP A 305 -20.57 1.38 4.95
CA TRP A 305 -21.29 0.51 5.89
C TRP A 305 -21.84 1.32 7.07
N VAL A 306 -21.04 2.21 7.66
CA VAL A 306 -21.45 3.04 8.80
C VAL A 306 -22.66 3.91 8.47
N VAL A 307 -22.68 4.54 7.29
CA VAL A 307 -23.78 5.39 6.81
C VAL A 307 -25.05 4.57 6.52
N SER A 308 -24.91 3.31 6.10
CA SER A 308 -26.06 2.43 5.85
C SER A 308 -26.81 1.98 7.12
N GLN A 309 -26.24 2.21 8.31
CA GLN A 309 -26.81 1.83 9.60
C GLN A 309 -27.63 2.99 10.21
N PRO A 310 -28.47 2.74 11.24
CA PRO A 310 -29.16 3.81 11.96
C PRO A 310 -28.17 4.89 12.46
N PRO A 311 -28.37 6.18 12.12
CA PRO A 311 -27.35 7.23 12.32
C PRO A 311 -26.84 7.36 13.76
N ASP A 312 -27.71 7.20 14.76
CA ASP A 312 -27.34 7.31 16.18
C ASP A 312 -26.43 6.16 16.67
N MET A 313 -26.35 5.03 15.95
CA MET A 313 -25.58 3.87 16.40
C MET A 313 -24.08 4.01 16.11
N TYR A 314 -23.72 4.44 14.90
CA TYR A 314 -22.32 4.43 14.44
C TYR A 314 -21.92 5.75 13.77
N LEU A 315 -22.71 6.28 12.85
CA LEU A 315 -22.40 7.52 12.11
C LEU A 315 -22.16 8.69 13.06
N LYS A 316 -23.09 8.96 13.96
CA LYS A 316 -22.99 10.09 14.90
C LYS A 316 -21.80 9.96 15.88
N PRO A 317 -21.57 8.82 16.54
CA PRO A 317 -20.35 8.61 17.32
C PRO A 317 -19.07 8.77 16.50
N LEU A 318 -19.02 8.18 15.30
CA LEU A 318 -17.86 8.26 14.40
C LEU A 318 -17.56 9.72 14.01
N MET A 319 -18.55 10.42 13.47
CA MET A 319 -18.46 11.84 13.10
C MET A 319 -18.00 12.68 14.30
N THR A 320 -18.57 12.45 15.49
CA THR A 320 -18.20 13.20 16.70
C THR A 320 -16.73 13.01 17.07
N GLU A 321 -16.23 11.78 17.04
CA GLU A 321 -14.83 11.51 17.36
C GLU A 321 -13.87 11.93 16.24
N LEU A 322 -14.24 11.78 14.96
CA LEU A 322 -13.45 12.30 13.84
C LEU A 322 -13.31 13.82 13.89
N LEU A 323 -14.39 14.56 14.17
CA LEU A 323 -14.32 16.02 14.34
C LEU A 323 -13.38 16.43 15.49
N LYS A 324 -13.32 15.65 16.58
CA LYS A 324 -12.30 15.85 17.63
C LYS A 324 -10.87 15.53 17.17
N ARG A 325 -10.70 14.67 16.16
CA ARG A 325 -9.39 14.34 15.57
C ARG A 325 -8.95 15.32 14.48
N ILE A 326 -9.88 15.97 13.78
CA ILE A 326 -9.59 17.16 12.98
C ILE A 326 -8.90 18.19 13.88
N LEU A 327 -9.31 18.32 15.15
CA LEU A 327 -8.66 19.21 16.11
C LEU A 327 -7.56 18.55 16.96
N ASP A 328 -6.95 17.45 16.51
CA ASP A 328 -5.86 16.78 17.25
C ASP A 328 -4.62 17.67 17.41
N SER A 329 -3.77 17.35 18.38
CA SER A 329 -2.52 18.06 18.65
C SER A 329 -1.36 17.61 17.76
N ASN A 330 -1.53 16.49 17.06
CA ASN A 330 -0.57 15.96 16.11
C ASN A 330 -1.01 16.24 14.67
N LYS A 331 -0.14 16.84 13.86
CA LYS A 331 -0.42 17.25 12.48
C LYS A 331 -0.74 16.07 11.55
N ARG A 332 -0.11 14.90 11.73
CA ARG A 332 -0.44 13.69 10.95
C ARG A 332 -1.83 13.15 11.30
N VAL A 333 -2.25 13.28 12.56
CA VAL A 333 -3.61 12.89 12.97
C VAL A 333 -4.64 13.87 12.40
N GLN A 334 -4.34 15.17 12.38
CA GLN A 334 -5.20 16.20 11.76
C GLN A 334 -5.44 15.89 10.27
N GLU A 335 -4.37 15.62 9.52
CA GLU A 335 -4.39 15.23 8.11
C GLU A 335 -5.24 13.97 7.90
N ALA A 336 -4.89 12.86 8.57
CA ALA A 336 -5.63 11.60 8.43
C ALA A 336 -7.10 11.71 8.84
N ALA A 337 -7.42 12.51 9.86
CA ALA A 337 -8.79 12.76 10.27
C ALA A 337 -9.58 13.60 9.27
N CYS A 338 -8.94 14.59 8.64
CA CYS A 338 -9.56 15.44 7.64
C CYS A 338 -9.87 14.63 6.37
N SER A 339 -8.91 13.86 5.87
CA SER A 339 -9.13 12.98 4.70
C SER A 339 -10.20 11.93 4.99
N ALA A 340 -10.17 11.29 6.17
CA ALA A 340 -11.20 10.32 6.56
C ALA A 340 -12.59 10.94 6.70
N PHE A 341 -12.66 12.21 7.12
CA PHE A 341 -13.92 12.93 7.23
C PHE A 341 -14.47 13.34 5.86
N ALA A 342 -13.61 13.76 4.92
CA ALA A 342 -14.02 14.04 3.54
C ALA A 342 -14.67 12.81 2.87
N THR A 343 -14.05 11.62 3.00
CA THR A 343 -14.66 10.37 2.53
C THR A 343 -16.00 10.09 3.22
N LEU A 344 -16.12 10.37 4.52
CA LEU A 344 -17.39 10.21 5.24
C LEU A 344 -18.46 11.19 4.73
N GLU A 345 -18.08 12.40 4.35
CA GLU A 345 -18.97 13.41 3.77
C GLU A 345 -19.53 12.98 2.41
N GLU A 346 -18.67 12.44 1.55
CA GLU A 346 -19.05 11.88 0.24
C GLU A 346 -20.06 10.74 0.40
N GLU A 347 -19.82 9.83 1.34
CA GLU A 347 -20.71 8.70 1.61
C GLU A 347 -22.02 9.13 2.28
N ALA A 348 -21.97 10.04 3.25
CA ALA A 348 -23.12 10.42 4.05
C ALA A 348 -24.03 11.45 3.35
N CYS A 349 -23.48 12.32 2.49
CA CYS A 349 -24.22 13.34 1.74
C CYS A 349 -25.24 14.09 2.65
N THR A 350 -26.54 13.93 2.37
CA THR A 350 -27.61 14.65 3.07
C THR A 350 -27.82 14.20 4.52
N GLU A 351 -27.29 13.04 4.92
CA GLU A 351 -27.37 12.54 6.29
C GLU A 351 -26.59 13.41 7.28
N LEU A 352 -25.68 14.26 6.81
CA LEU A 352 -24.92 15.21 7.63
C LEU A 352 -25.64 16.54 7.88
N VAL A 353 -26.70 16.86 7.13
CA VAL A 353 -27.46 18.11 7.26
C VAL A 353 -27.89 18.41 8.70
N PRO A 354 -28.38 17.43 9.51
CA PRO A 354 -28.74 17.67 10.91
C PRO A 354 -27.57 18.12 11.80
N TYR A 355 -26.33 17.83 11.40
CA TYR A 355 -25.11 18.07 12.17
C TYR A 355 -24.26 19.23 11.62
N LEU A 356 -24.71 19.86 10.54
CA LEU A 356 -23.93 20.85 9.78
C LEU A 356 -23.38 21.99 10.66
N SER A 357 -24.16 22.48 11.63
CA SER A 357 -23.67 23.53 12.55
C SER A 357 -22.44 23.08 13.33
N PHE A 358 -22.44 21.84 13.85
CA PHE A 358 -21.34 21.30 14.64
C PHE A 358 -20.11 21.00 13.78
N ILE A 359 -20.33 20.50 12.56
CA ILE A 359 -19.27 20.27 11.57
C ILE A 359 -18.60 21.60 11.23
N LEU A 360 -19.38 22.60 10.82
CA LEU A 360 -18.87 23.93 10.43
C LEU A 360 -18.13 24.62 11.58
N ASP A 361 -18.65 24.57 12.81
CA ASP A 361 -17.95 25.14 13.97
C ASP A 361 -16.56 24.51 14.17
N THR A 362 -16.44 23.20 13.95
CA THR A 362 -15.16 22.47 14.04
C THR A 362 -14.20 22.87 12.94
N LEU A 363 -14.65 22.87 11.68
CA LEU A 363 -13.81 23.22 10.52
C LEU A 363 -13.37 24.70 10.57
N VAL A 364 -14.25 25.60 11.00
CA VAL A 364 -13.93 27.01 11.22
C VAL A 364 -12.84 27.17 12.29
N PHE A 365 -12.93 26.39 13.38
CA PHE A 365 -11.89 26.41 14.41
C PHE A 365 -10.55 25.86 13.89
N ALA A 366 -10.57 24.84 13.03
CA ALA A 366 -9.37 24.25 12.44
C ALA A 366 -8.53 25.26 11.64
N PHE A 367 -9.15 26.25 10.96
CA PHE A 367 -8.42 27.34 10.29
C PHE A 367 -7.50 28.14 11.21
N GLY A 368 -7.87 28.29 12.49
CA GLY A 368 -7.05 28.98 13.48
C GLY A 368 -5.95 28.11 14.09
N LYS A 369 -5.93 26.82 13.78
CA LYS A 369 -5.08 25.80 14.42
C LYS A 369 -4.11 25.14 13.44
N TYR A 370 -4.52 24.93 12.20
CA TYR A 370 -3.74 24.20 11.21
C TYR A 370 -2.52 24.99 10.74
N GLN A 371 -1.42 24.26 10.52
CA GLN A 371 -0.27 24.77 9.80
C GLN A 371 -0.51 24.67 8.29
N HIS A 372 0.40 25.26 7.50
CA HIS A 372 0.21 25.46 6.07
C HIS A 372 -0.11 24.17 5.28
N LYS A 373 0.52 23.03 5.59
CA LYS A 373 0.28 21.75 4.91
C LYS A 373 -1.18 21.32 5.09
N ASN A 374 -1.63 21.23 6.34
CA ASN A 374 -2.97 20.72 6.67
C ASN A 374 -4.09 21.68 6.27
N LEU A 375 -3.82 23.00 6.19
CA LEU A 375 -4.79 23.97 5.70
C LEU A 375 -5.27 23.66 4.28
N LEU A 376 -4.41 23.07 3.44
CA LEU A 376 -4.79 22.68 2.07
C LEU A 376 -5.85 21.57 2.07
N ILE A 377 -5.66 20.56 2.90
CA ILE A 377 -6.58 19.42 3.05
C ILE A 377 -7.91 19.86 3.67
N LEU A 378 -7.85 20.82 4.60
CA LEU A 378 -9.05 21.42 5.20
C LEU A 378 -9.92 22.14 4.15
N TYR A 379 -9.33 22.76 3.13
CA TYR A 379 -10.10 23.36 2.04
C TYR A 379 -10.82 22.31 1.21
N ASP A 380 -10.17 21.17 0.95
CA ASP A 380 -10.77 20.07 0.19
C ASP A 380 -11.95 19.44 0.97
N ALA A 381 -11.87 19.33 2.30
CA ALA A 381 -13.00 18.87 3.14
C ALA A 381 -14.15 19.89 3.29
N ILE A 382 -14.00 21.14 2.84
CA ILE A 382 -15.08 22.15 2.94
C ILE A 382 -15.80 22.33 1.59
N GLY A 383 -15.08 22.17 0.49
CA GLY A 383 -15.53 22.50 -0.86
C GLY A 383 -16.35 21.40 -1.49
#